data_AF-A0A5F8GUE5-F1
#
_entry.id   AF-A0A5F8GUE5-F1
#
_cell.length_a   1.000
_cell.length_b   1.000
_cell.length_c   1.000
_cell.angle_alpha   90.00
_cell.angle_beta   90.00
_cell.angle_gamma   90.00
#
_symmetry.space_group_name_H-M   'P 1'
#
loop_
_entity.id
_entity.type
_entity.pdbx_description
1 polymer ?
#
loop_
_entity_poly.entity_id
_entity_poly.type
_entity_poly.pdbx_seq_one_letter_code
_entity_poly.pdbx_strand_id
1 'polypeptide(L)'
;MLRRILQRTPGRVGSQGSDSDSSATPGNVLDVNNEGSSEGFICPQCMKSHGSAEELFKHYQAVHDSGNESSHGGEALKREDVILLRQEVQDLQASLKEEKWYSEELKKELEKLQGQRQQRNPSE
;
A
#
# COMPACT_ATOMS: atom_id res chain seq x y z
N MET A 1 -0.39 -3.42 -24.89
CA MET A 1 -0.47 -2.06 -24.30
C MET A 1 0.33 -2.04 -22.99
N LEU A 2 1.64 -1.74 -23.02
CA LEU A 2 2.53 -1.82 -21.85
C LEU A 2 3.36 -0.54 -21.68
N ARG A 3 2.75 0.57 -21.23
CA ARG A 3 3.48 1.85 -21.01
C ARG A 3 2.96 2.68 -19.83
N ARG A 4 2.70 2.09 -18.65
CA ARG A 4 2.21 2.88 -17.49
C ARG A 4 2.69 2.49 -16.08
N ILE A 5 3.82 1.80 -15.91
CA ILE A 5 4.26 1.35 -14.56
C ILE A 5 5.56 2.05 -14.11
N LEU A 6 5.68 3.38 -14.22
CA LEU A 6 6.89 4.06 -13.75
C LEU A 6 6.75 5.55 -13.35
N GLN A 7 5.63 5.99 -12.78
CA GLN A 7 5.48 7.42 -12.39
C GLN A 7 4.77 7.72 -11.05
N ARG A 8 5.11 7.05 -9.94
CA ARG A 8 4.72 7.58 -8.61
C ARG A 8 5.82 7.37 -7.56
N THR A 9 6.72 8.35 -7.46
CA THR A 9 7.47 8.64 -6.22
C THR A 9 7.40 10.15 -5.96
N PRO A 10 6.56 10.63 -5.01
CA PRO A 10 6.63 12.01 -4.56
C PRO A 10 7.85 12.19 -3.64
N GLY A 11 8.92 12.74 -4.20
CA GLY A 11 10.11 13.18 -3.46
C GLY A 11 9.88 14.52 -2.77
N ARG A 12 9.92 14.49 -1.45
CA ARG A 12 10.44 15.48 -0.50
C ARG A 12 11.32 16.59 -1.10
N VAL A 13 10.99 17.88 -0.86
CA VAL A 13 11.87 18.94 -0.28
C VAL A 13 11.17 20.31 -0.35
N GLY A 14 11.24 21.12 0.72
CA GLY A 14 10.89 22.55 0.67
C GLY A 14 10.45 23.18 1.99
N SER A 15 11.40 23.45 2.89
CA SER A 15 11.24 24.29 4.09
C SER A 15 11.35 25.80 3.78
N GLN A 16 10.61 26.62 4.55
CA GLN A 16 10.79 28.05 4.95
C GLN A 16 9.43 28.77 4.88
N GLY A 17 8.96 29.63 5.78
CA GLY A 17 9.38 30.19 7.07
C GLY A 17 8.11 30.78 7.76
N SER A 18 8.11 31.02 9.08
CA SER A 18 8.10 32.39 9.70
C SER A 18 6.78 33.15 9.53
N ASP A 19 6.04 33.69 10.50
CA ASP A 19 6.22 34.06 11.91
C ASP A 19 4.82 34.25 12.56
N SER A 20 4.78 34.36 13.89
CA SER A 20 3.98 35.35 14.68
C SER A 20 3.09 34.80 15.80
N ASP A 21 3.58 35.06 17.01
CA ASP A 21 2.91 35.58 18.22
C ASP A 21 1.71 34.85 18.83
N SER A 22 1.89 34.36 20.06
CA SER A 22 0.77 34.13 20.97
C SER A 22 1.19 34.52 22.39
N SER A 23 0.60 35.63 22.82
CA SER A 23 0.74 36.27 24.12
C SER A 23 0.47 35.34 25.29
N ALA A 24 1.25 35.55 26.35
CA ALA A 24 1.16 34.88 27.63
C ALA A 24 -0.20 35.07 28.33
N THR A 25 -0.73 34.01 28.93
CA THR A 25 -1.56 34.06 30.13
C THR A 25 -1.12 32.98 31.11
N PRO A 26 -0.94 33.28 32.42
CA PRO A 26 -0.45 32.34 33.40
C PRO A 26 -1.60 31.65 34.16
N GLY A 27 -1.41 30.36 34.48
CA GLY A 27 -2.02 29.74 35.65
C GLY A 27 -3.17 28.77 35.39
N ASN A 28 -2.85 27.49 35.23
CA ASN A 28 -3.36 26.49 36.17
C ASN A 28 -2.40 25.30 36.25
N VAL A 29 -1.86 25.08 37.44
CA VAL A 29 -0.93 24.00 37.77
C VAL A 29 -1.74 22.72 37.90
N LEU A 30 -1.73 21.88 36.87
CA LEU A 30 -2.07 20.47 36.99
C LEU A 30 -1.01 19.63 36.28
N ASP A 31 -0.29 18.90 37.12
CA ASP A 31 0.58 17.75 36.82
C ASP A 31 1.86 17.99 36.02
N VAL A 32 2.84 18.54 36.74
CA VAL A 32 4.26 18.46 36.39
C VAL A 32 4.76 17.06 36.73
N ASN A 33 4.65 16.10 35.79
CA ASN A 33 5.64 15.02 35.68
C ASN A 33 5.51 14.21 34.37
N ASN A 34 6.12 14.67 33.26
CA ASN A 34 6.92 13.82 32.36
C ASN A 34 7.64 14.66 31.27
N GLU A 35 8.27 15.77 31.66
CA GLU A 35 9.18 16.52 30.79
C GLU A 35 10.60 15.99 31.00
N GLY A 36 10.93 14.88 30.34
CA GLY A 36 12.25 14.23 30.46
C GLY A 36 12.61 13.44 29.21
N SER A 37 13.20 14.14 28.24
CA SER A 37 13.78 13.62 26.99
C SER A 37 12.80 13.25 25.90
N SER A 38 13.06 13.74 24.69
CA SER A 38 12.56 13.23 23.41
C SER A 38 12.99 11.77 23.12
N GLU A 39 13.44 11.05 24.15
CA GLU A 39 13.83 9.64 24.20
C GLU A 39 12.83 8.92 25.14
N GLY A 40 11.66 8.58 24.60
CA GLY A 40 10.62 7.87 25.34
C GLY A 40 9.80 6.97 24.41
N PHE A 41 9.16 5.95 24.97
CA PHE A 41 8.33 5.02 24.21
C PHE A 41 6.95 5.61 23.97
N ILE A 42 6.73 6.20 22.79
CA ILE A 42 5.47 6.84 22.42
C ILE A 42 4.67 5.92 21.50
N CYS A 43 3.38 5.74 21.81
CA CYS A 43 2.48 4.99 20.95
C CYS A 43 2.16 5.76 19.66
N PRO A 44 2.46 5.25 18.45
CA PRO A 44 2.21 5.98 17.21
C PRO A 44 0.71 6.10 16.85
N GLN A 45 -0.16 5.34 17.52
CA GLN A 45 -1.61 5.34 17.24
C GLN A 45 -2.36 6.39 18.06
N CYS A 46 -1.94 6.67 19.29
CA CYS A 46 -2.63 7.59 20.18
C CYS A 46 -1.72 8.64 20.85
N MET A 47 -0.43 8.63 20.51
CA MET A 47 0.59 9.58 20.97
C MET A 47 0.78 9.63 22.51
N LYS A 48 0.36 8.59 23.23
CA LYS A 48 0.63 8.44 24.66
C LYS A 48 2.07 8.01 24.90
N SER A 49 2.73 8.64 25.86
CA SER A 49 4.04 8.23 26.36
C SER A 49 3.91 7.07 27.35
N HIS A 50 4.90 6.18 27.34
CA HIS A 50 5.02 5.04 28.23
C HIS A 50 6.43 4.99 28.82
N GLY A 51 6.57 4.43 30.02
CA GLY A 51 7.82 4.39 30.76
C GLY A 51 8.81 3.33 30.27
N SER A 52 8.36 2.38 29.44
CA SER A 52 9.20 1.30 28.88
C SER A 52 8.65 0.72 27.57
N ALA A 53 9.51 0.02 26.81
CA ALA A 53 9.11 -0.72 25.60
C ALA A 53 8.04 -1.77 25.88
N GLU A 54 8.18 -2.50 27.00
CA GLU A 54 7.25 -3.56 27.41
C GLU A 54 5.87 -2.99 27.75
N GLU A 55 5.84 -1.83 28.39
CA GLU A 55 4.58 -1.14 28.70
C GLU A 55 3.90 -0.60 27.44
N LEU A 56 4.67 -0.01 26.52
CA LEU A 56 4.17 0.39 25.20
C LEU A 56 3.63 -0.80 24.42
N PHE A 57 4.34 -1.94 24.45
CA PHE A 57 3.91 -3.17 23.79
C PHE A 57 2.59 -3.69 24.36
N LYS A 58 2.46 -3.77 25.69
CA LYS A 58 1.20 -4.15 26.35
C LYS A 58 0.06 -3.18 26.05
N HIS A 59 0.36 -1.88 26.04
CA HIS A 59 -0.61 -0.87 25.65
C HIS A 59 -1.09 -1.07 24.21
N TYR A 60 -0.16 -1.27 23.28
CA TYR A 60 -0.50 -1.52 21.89
C TYR A 60 -1.36 -2.78 21.76
N GLN A 61 -1.00 -3.87 22.46
CA GLN A 61 -1.79 -5.10 22.46
C GLN A 61 -3.20 -4.92 23.05
N ALA A 62 -3.31 -4.29 24.22
CA ALA A 62 -4.59 -4.15 24.90
C ALA A 62 -5.54 -3.15 24.21
N VAL A 63 -4.99 -2.09 23.62
CA VAL A 63 -5.78 -0.94 23.14
C VAL A 63 -5.92 -0.92 21.61
N HIS A 64 -4.94 -1.42 20.88
CA HIS A 64 -4.84 -1.26 19.42
C HIS A 64 -4.67 -2.58 18.63
N ASP A 65 -4.23 -3.68 19.24
CA ASP A 65 -4.13 -5.00 18.59
C ASP A 65 -5.50 -5.68 18.43
N SER A 66 -6.51 -5.18 19.16
CA SER A 66 -7.94 -5.36 18.81
C SER A 66 -8.30 -4.79 17.42
N GLY A 67 -7.35 -4.13 16.76
CA GLY A 67 -7.48 -3.36 15.53
C GLY A 67 -7.17 -4.11 14.23
N ASN A 68 -7.13 -5.45 14.19
CA ASN A 68 -7.47 -6.08 12.90
C ASN A 68 -8.99 -6.06 12.64
N GLU A 69 -9.84 -6.03 13.67
CA GLU A 69 -11.29 -6.24 13.52
C GLU A 69 -12.20 -5.16 14.15
N SER A 70 -11.70 -4.23 14.98
CA SER A 70 -12.58 -3.29 15.70
C SER A 70 -12.35 -1.82 15.36
N SER A 71 -12.64 -1.45 14.11
CA SER A 71 -12.94 -0.07 13.75
C SER A 71 -14.19 -0.04 12.88
N HIS A 72 -15.33 0.31 13.47
CA HIS A 72 -16.62 0.48 12.80
C HIS A 72 -16.63 1.62 11.75
N GLY A 73 -15.48 2.24 11.45
CA GLY A 73 -15.27 3.12 10.30
C GLY A 73 -14.43 2.51 9.16
N GLY A 74 -13.80 1.34 9.38
CA GLY A 74 -12.92 0.67 8.41
C GLY A 74 -13.60 -0.39 7.55
N GLU A 75 -14.82 -0.80 7.90
CA GLU A 75 -15.53 -1.85 7.16
C GLU A 75 -16.01 -1.41 5.77
N ALA A 76 -16.35 -0.13 5.60
CA ALA A 76 -16.72 0.41 4.29
C ALA A 76 -15.51 0.42 3.33
N LEU A 77 -14.33 0.81 3.83
CA LEU A 77 -13.09 0.80 3.07
C LEU A 77 -12.65 -0.63 2.74
N LYS A 78 -12.69 -1.56 3.71
CA LYS A 78 -12.39 -2.98 3.45
C LYS A 78 -13.38 -3.62 2.46
N ARG A 79 -14.67 -3.27 2.50
CA ARG A 79 -15.66 -3.75 1.52
C ARG A 79 -15.34 -3.23 0.12
N GLU A 80 -14.97 -1.96 -0.01
CA GLU A 80 -14.56 -1.37 -1.29
C GLU A 80 -13.29 -2.05 -1.83
N ASP A 81 -12.28 -2.25 -0.97
CA ASP A 81 -11.05 -2.98 -1.34
C ASP A 81 -11.36 -4.40 -1.83
N VAL A 82 -12.29 -5.10 -1.17
CA VAL A 82 -12.74 -6.43 -1.61
C VAL A 82 -13.44 -6.38 -2.98
N ILE A 83 -14.20 -5.32 -3.28
CA ILE A 83 -14.83 -5.13 -4.60
C ILE A 83 -13.76 -4.86 -5.66
N LEU A 84 -12.80 -3.99 -5.38
CA LEU A 84 -11.70 -3.67 -6.28
C LEU A 84 -10.85 -4.90 -6.59
N LEU A 85 -10.50 -5.70 -5.58
CA LEU A 85 -9.75 -6.94 -5.77
C LEU A 85 -10.53 -7.97 -6.60
N ARG A 86 -11.86 -8.05 -6.43
CA ARG A 86 -12.70 -8.92 -7.26
C ARG A 86 -12.71 -8.46 -8.71
N GLN A 87 -12.76 -7.16 -8.96
CA GLN A 87 -12.67 -6.61 -10.31
C GLN A 87 -11.30 -6.90 -10.94
N GLU A 88 -10.21 -6.70 -10.20
CA GLU A 88 -8.86 -7.01 -10.67
C GLU A 88 -8.71 -8.49 -11.03
N VAL A 89 -9.25 -9.40 -10.21
CA VAL A 89 -9.25 -10.84 -10.52
C VAL A 89 -10.03 -11.13 -11.81
N GLN A 90 -11.17 -10.49 -12.03
CA GLN A 90 -11.94 -10.66 -13.27
C GLN A 90 -11.18 -10.14 -14.49
N ASP A 91 -10.56 -8.97 -14.39
CA ASP A 91 -9.79 -8.35 -15.48
C ASP A 91 -8.54 -9.17 -15.82
N LEU A 92 -7.86 -9.70 -14.80
CA LEU A 92 -6.73 -10.62 -14.96
C LEU A 92 -7.16 -11.94 -15.62
N GLN A 93 -8.32 -12.50 -15.24
CA GLN A 93 -8.85 -13.70 -15.89
C GLN A 93 -9.18 -13.46 -17.36
N ALA A 94 -9.76 -12.31 -17.70
CA ALA A 94 -10.03 -11.92 -19.08
C ALA A 94 -8.72 -11.78 -19.87
N SER A 95 -7.75 -11.05 -19.32
CA SER A 95 -6.43 -10.85 -19.93
C SER A 95 -5.70 -12.18 -20.18
N LEU A 96 -5.75 -13.09 -19.21
CA LEU A 96 -5.15 -14.43 -19.34
C LEU A 96 -5.81 -15.24 -20.46
N LYS A 97 -7.13 -15.15 -20.61
CA LYS A 97 -7.86 -15.84 -21.68
C LYS A 97 -7.47 -15.29 -23.05
N GLU A 98 -7.37 -13.97 -23.18
CA GLU A 98 -6.92 -13.33 -24.41
C GLU A 98 -5.49 -13.72 -24.76
N GLU A 99 -4.57 -13.69 -23.80
CA GLU A 99 -3.17 -14.07 -24.02
C GLU A 99 -3.03 -15.53 -24.47
N LYS A 100 -3.80 -16.45 -23.87
CA LYS A 100 -3.87 -17.84 -24.32
C LYS A 100 -4.36 -17.94 -25.76
N TRP A 101 -5.43 -17.24 -26.10
CA TRP A 101 -5.99 -17.22 -27.45
C TRP A 101 -4.97 -16.67 -28.47
N TYR A 102 -4.30 -15.55 -28.16
CA TYR A 102 -3.24 -15.00 -29.01
C TYR A 102 -2.08 -15.96 -29.20
N SER A 103 -1.68 -16.66 -28.13
CA SER A 103 -0.61 -17.66 -28.19
C SER A 103 -0.98 -18.84 -29.09
N GLU A 104 -2.22 -19.32 -29.01
CA GLU A 104 -2.73 -20.37 -29.89
C GLU A 104 -2.77 -19.93 -31.35
N GLU A 105 -3.22 -18.71 -31.62
CA GLU A 105 -3.29 -18.19 -32.99
C GLU A 105 -1.89 -17.98 -33.58
N LEU A 106 -0.96 -17.46 -32.79
CA LEU A 106 0.44 -17.33 -33.19
C LEU A 106 1.07 -18.69 -33.50
N LYS A 107 0.78 -19.71 -32.67
CA LYS A 107 1.25 -21.08 -32.89
C LYS A 107 0.77 -21.63 -34.24
N LYS A 108 -0.50 -21.42 -34.60
CA LYS A 108 -1.03 -21.83 -35.92
C LYS A 108 -0.29 -21.15 -37.07
N GLU A 109 -0.04 -19.85 -36.98
CA GLU A 109 0.68 -19.14 -38.05
C GLU A 109 2.13 -19.62 -38.16
N LEU A 110 2.80 -19.94 -37.04
CA LEU A 110 4.13 -20.56 -37.06
C LEU A 110 4.13 -21.94 -37.74
N GLU A 111 3.19 -22.81 -37.39
CA GLU A 111 3.04 -24.14 -38.01
C GLU A 111 2.79 -24.04 -39.51
N LYS A 112 1.93 -23.09 -39.92
CA LYS A 112 1.64 -22.81 -41.33
C LYS A 112 2.87 -22.32 -42.09
N LEU A 113 3.65 -21.39 -41.53
CA LEU A 113 4.89 -20.91 -42.15
C LEU A 113 5.95 -22.01 -42.22
N GLN A 114 6.07 -22.85 -41.19
CA GLN A 114 6.97 -24.00 -41.19
C GLN A 114 6.57 -25.01 -42.28
N GLY A 115 5.28 -25.34 -42.39
CA GLY A 115 4.76 -26.21 -43.45
C GLY A 115 5.04 -25.65 -44.85
N GLN A 116 4.85 -24.34 -45.07
CA GLN A 116 5.20 -23.68 -46.33
C GLN A 116 6.70 -23.76 -46.64
N ARG A 117 7.58 -23.61 -45.63
CA ARG A 117 9.03 -23.80 -45.83
C ARG A 117 9.38 -25.24 -46.19
N GLN A 118 8.77 -26.23 -45.54
CA GLN A 118 8.98 -27.65 -45.87
C GLN A 118 8.53 -27.97 -47.31
N GLN A 119 7.43 -27.39 -47.78
CA GLN A 119 6.97 -27.58 -49.16
C GLN A 119 7.82 -26.85 -50.20
N ARG A 120 8.42 -25.71 -49.83
CA ARG A 120 9.31 -24.95 -50.73
C ARG A 120 10.71 -25.58 -50.84
N ASN A 121 11.16 -26.29 -49.80
CA ASN A 121 12.41 -27.04 -49.79
C ASN A 121 12.12 -28.55 -49.63
N PRO A 122 11.49 -29.22 -50.61
CA PRO A 122 11.50 -30.66 -50.61
C PRO A 122 12.97 -31.08 -50.75
N SER A 123 13.44 -31.96 -49.86
CA SER A 123 14.81 -32.48 -49.88
C SER A 123 15.21 -32.86 -51.32
N GLU A 124 16.30 -32.25 -51.82
CA GLU A 124 17.04 -32.75 -52.98
C GLU A 124 17.66 -34.12 -52.69
#